data_AF-A0A3N5HKJ5-F1
#
_entry.id   AF-A0A3N5HKJ5-F1
#
_cell.length_a   1.000
_cell.length_b   1.000
_cell.length_c   1.000
_cell.angle_alpha   90.00
_cell.angle_beta   90.00
_cell.angle_gamma   90.00
#
_symmetry.space_group_name_H-M   'P 1'
#
loop_
_entity.id
_entity.type
_entity.pdbx_description
1 polymer ?
#
loop_
_entity_poly.entity_id
_entity_poly.type
_entity_poly.pdbx_seq_one_letter_code
_entity_poly.pdbx_strand_id
1 'polypeptide(L)'
;MSSEDAAASALAAVAATPLAQIQLTAFSESNIEMWLSEHEHVWDLNHVTKASSKFTLVRSKLPRTIMDVFGQEIGRIGSGPDPYTELCDFLIKNFGRNKWHSYFQLLSLPIAVENVRPLQVLGQLKSLMPFGASDNNEIFMAMFLMRLPESTREAVGAANHATVTAMCAHAENMYSFRGGYASMTAAAAVQQRSKSPAKTDKKKSEKQGKTRQIRSSNVSFFDFKNPKNGSCKFHNYYGAGSEKCNSPCNVTGN
;
A
#
# COMPACT_ATOMS: atom_id res chain seq x y z
N MET A 1 -11.36 15.05 -59.73
CA MET A 1 -11.47 14.11 -58.59
C MET A 1 -10.28 14.35 -57.67
N SER A 2 -10.24 15.55 -57.09
CA SER A 2 -9.08 16.11 -56.40
C SER A 2 -9.64 16.85 -55.19
N SER A 3 -9.74 16.20 -54.03
CA SER A 3 -9.98 16.83 -52.71
C SER A 3 -10.01 15.82 -51.56
N GLU A 4 -10.35 14.54 -51.77
CA GLU A 4 -10.56 13.58 -50.66
C GLU A 4 -9.28 12.85 -50.20
N ASP A 5 -8.32 12.59 -51.08
CA ASP A 5 -7.07 11.90 -50.69
C ASP A 5 -6.11 12.76 -49.85
N ALA A 6 -6.25 14.08 -49.89
CA ALA A 6 -5.44 14.98 -49.06
C ALA A 6 -5.94 15.04 -47.60
N ALA A 7 -7.23 14.77 -47.36
CA ALA A 7 -7.83 14.81 -46.03
C ALA A 7 -7.55 13.54 -45.21
N ALA A 8 -7.41 12.38 -45.89
CA ALA A 8 -7.10 11.11 -45.22
C ALA A 8 -5.65 11.00 -44.73
N SER A 9 -4.71 11.73 -45.35
CA SER A 9 -3.30 11.74 -44.94
C SER A 9 -3.02 12.64 -43.73
N ALA A 10 -3.97 13.53 -43.37
CA ALA A 10 -3.82 14.48 -42.26
C ALA A 10 -4.21 13.92 -40.88
N LEU A 11 -4.83 12.74 -40.80
CA LEU A 11 -5.31 12.13 -39.55
C LEU A 11 -4.37 11.10 -38.93
N ALA A 12 -3.21 10.83 -39.54
CA ALA A 12 -2.23 9.85 -39.05
C ALA A 12 -0.95 10.47 -38.45
N ALA A 13 -0.94 11.78 -38.19
CA ALA A 13 0.10 12.43 -37.42
C ALA A 13 -0.41 12.66 -35.99
N VAL A 14 -0.63 11.56 -35.23
CA VAL A 14 -0.64 11.66 -33.77
C VAL A 14 0.71 12.26 -33.41
N ALA A 15 0.70 13.49 -32.90
CA ALA A 15 1.89 14.29 -32.70
C ALA A 15 2.93 13.49 -31.90
N ALA A 16 3.94 12.97 -32.58
CA ALA A 16 5.06 12.32 -31.93
C ALA A 16 5.72 13.37 -31.03
N THR A 17 5.57 13.20 -29.72
CA THR A 17 6.15 14.09 -28.73
C THR A 17 7.64 14.22 -29.03
N PRO A 18 8.19 15.44 -29.16
CA PRO A 18 9.61 15.60 -29.43
C PRO A 18 10.41 14.89 -28.34
N LEU A 19 11.46 14.15 -28.72
CA LEU A 19 12.27 13.32 -27.82
C LEU A 19 12.78 14.08 -26.58
N ALA A 20 12.96 15.41 -26.69
CA ALA A 20 13.38 16.29 -25.60
C ALA A 20 12.34 16.50 -24.48
N GLN A 21 11.06 16.24 -24.74
CA GLN A 21 9.97 16.39 -23.75
C GLN A 21 9.66 15.07 -23.02
N ILE A 22 10.23 13.95 -23.47
CA ILE A 22 9.98 12.64 -22.86
C ILE A 22 10.78 12.56 -21.54
N GLN A 23 10.06 12.60 -20.42
CA GLN A 23 10.63 12.47 -19.09
C GLN A 23 10.73 11.00 -18.71
N LEU A 24 11.93 10.43 -18.88
CA LEU A 24 12.26 9.13 -18.31
C LEU A 24 12.63 9.24 -16.83
N THR A 25 12.29 8.21 -16.07
CA THR A 25 12.61 8.11 -14.64
C THR A 25 14.12 7.96 -14.45
N ALA A 26 14.62 8.42 -13.30
CA ALA A 26 16.03 8.26 -12.95
C ALA A 26 16.37 6.77 -12.80
N PHE A 27 17.60 6.40 -13.18
CA PHE A 27 18.05 5.01 -13.10
C PHE A 27 17.98 4.47 -11.67
N SER A 28 17.36 3.29 -11.53
CA SER A 28 17.23 2.59 -10.25
C SER A 28 17.94 1.25 -10.30
N GLU A 29 19.08 1.15 -9.64
CA GLU A 29 19.82 -0.12 -9.45
C GLU A 29 19.02 -1.15 -8.63
N SER A 30 18.07 -0.67 -7.82
CA SER A 30 17.33 -1.54 -6.90
C SER A 30 16.40 -2.53 -7.61
N ASN A 31 15.83 -2.16 -8.77
CA ASN A 31 15.02 -3.04 -9.59
C ASN A 31 15.00 -2.51 -11.05
N ILE A 32 15.90 -3.04 -11.86
CA ILE A 32 16.06 -2.60 -13.25
C ILE A 32 14.94 -3.09 -14.15
N GLU A 33 14.36 -4.26 -13.85
CA GLU A 33 13.25 -4.81 -14.63
C GLU A 33 12.00 -3.92 -14.50
N MET A 34 11.71 -3.43 -13.28
CA MET A 34 10.65 -2.42 -13.07
C MET A 34 10.97 -1.10 -13.77
N TRP A 35 12.22 -0.66 -13.73
CA TRP A 35 12.65 0.57 -14.40
C TRP A 35 12.51 0.48 -15.93
N LEU A 36 12.86 -0.66 -16.52
CA LEU A 36 12.66 -0.92 -17.95
C LEU A 36 11.18 -1.00 -18.32
N SER A 37 10.35 -1.66 -17.50
CA SER A 37 8.90 -1.75 -17.73
C SER A 37 8.20 -0.38 -17.71
N GLU A 38 8.61 0.51 -16.80
CA GLU A 38 8.11 1.88 -16.78
C GLU A 38 8.47 2.62 -18.07
N HIS A 39 9.68 2.41 -18.59
CA HIS A 39 10.11 3.01 -19.85
C HIS A 39 9.35 2.46 -21.05
N GLU A 40 9.04 1.16 -21.08
CA GLU A 40 8.18 0.57 -22.11
C GLU A 40 6.81 1.26 -22.16
N HIS A 41 6.21 1.52 -21.00
CA HIS A 41 4.95 2.26 -20.95
C HIS A 41 5.08 3.69 -21.50
N VAL A 42 6.17 4.39 -21.18
CA VAL A 42 6.45 5.73 -21.72
C VAL A 42 6.66 5.69 -23.25
N TRP A 43 7.25 4.62 -23.79
CA TRP A 43 7.40 4.43 -25.23
C TRP A 43 6.08 4.24 -25.94
N ASP A 44 5.18 3.45 -25.35
CA ASP A 44 3.85 3.20 -25.89
C ASP A 44 3.00 4.47 -25.89
N LEU A 45 3.03 5.25 -24.80
CA LEU A 45 2.31 6.52 -24.67
C LEU A 45 2.80 7.60 -25.63
N ASN A 46 4.11 7.65 -25.92
CA ASN A 46 4.71 8.65 -26.80
C ASN A 46 4.94 8.18 -28.24
N HIS A 47 4.46 6.97 -28.59
CA HIS A 47 4.61 6.35 -29.90
C HIS A 47 6.06 6.34 -30.43
N VAL A 48 7.04 6.15 -29.55
CA VAL A 48 8.45 6.10 -29.95
C VAL A 48 8.73 4.71 -30.53
N THR A 49 8.78 4.63 -31.86
CA THR A 49 8.99 3.35 -32.57
C THR A 49 10.46 3.09 -32.93
N LYS A 50 11.30 4.12 -32.99
CA LYS A 50 12.71 4.01 -33.40
C LYS A 50 13.60 3.50 -32.26
N ALA A 51 14.21 2.32 -32.43
CA ALA A 51 15.13 1.70 -31.46
C ALA A 51 16.33 2.62 -31.12
N SER A 52 16.90 3.32 -32.10
CA SER A 52 18.02 4.24 -31.88
C SER A 52 17.64 5.44 -31.00
N SER A 53 16.39 5.92 -31.10
CA SER A 53 15.88 7.00 -30.24
C SER A 53 15.67 6.52 -28.81
N LYS A 54 15.13 5.31 -28.62
CA LYS A 54 15.02 4.68 -27.29
C LYS A 54 16.40 4.50 -26.65
N PHE A 55 17.36 3.95 -27.39
CA PHE A 55 18.74 3.76 -26.93
C PHE A 55 19.39 5.07 -26.46
N THR A 56 19.26 6.14 -27.24
CA THR A 56 19.84 7.46 -26.90
C THR A 56 19.24 8.02 -25.60
N LEU A 57 17.92 7.88 -25.44
CA LEU A 57 17.22 8.36 -24.25
C LEU A 57 17.56 7.52 -23.01
N VAL A 58 17.61 6.18 -23.12
CA VAL A 58 18.02 5.30 -22.02
C VAL A 58 19.47 5.59 -21.61
N ARG A 59 20.38 5.72 -22.59
CA ARG A 59 21.79 6.06 -22.33
C ARG A 59 21.94 7.39 -21.59
N SER A 60 21.10 8.39 -21.88
CA SER A 60 21.13 9.69 -21.20
C SER A 60 20.75 9.61 -19.71
N LYS A 61 20.06 8.55 -19.30
CA LYS A 61 19.57 8.35 -17.93
C LYS A 61 20.48 7.45 -17.11
N LEU A 62 21.48 6.80 -17.72
CA LEU A 62 22.45 5.97 -17.01
C LEU A 62 23.39 6.83 -16.15
N PRO A 63 23.66 6.45 -14.89
CA PRO A 63 24.61 7.14 -14.03
C PRO A 63 26.01 7.15 -14.64
N ARG A 64 26.77 8.21 -14.35
CA ARG A 64 28.15 8.37 -14.84
C ARG A 64 29.05 7.21 -14.39
N THR A 65 28.84 6.70 -13.17
CA THR A 65 29.56 5.53 -12.64
C THR A 65 29.46 4.30 -13.54
N ILE A 66 28.29 4.05 -14.13
CA ILE A 66 28.07 2.91 -15.04
C ILE A 66 28.68 3.21 -16.41
N MET A 67 28.57 4.45 -16.87
CA MET A 67 29.15 4.89 -18.15
C MET A 67 30.69 4.85 -18.13
N ASP A 68 31.33 5.11 -16.98
CA ASP A 68 32.79 5.05 -16.85
C ASP A 68 33.30 3.60 -16.90
N VAL A 69 32.55 2.63 -16.36
CA VAL A 69 32.93 1.21 -16.33
C VAL A 69 32.55 0.48 -17.62
N PHE A 70 31.34 0.72 -18.14
CA PHE A 70 30.77 -0.04 -19.26
C PHE A 70 30.61 0.77 -20.55
N GLY A 71 31.14 2.00 -20.60
CA GLY A 71 30.93 2.91 -21.74
C GLY A 71 31.38 2.37 -23.10
N GLN A 72 32.45 1.57 -23.13
CA GLN A 72 32.90 0.93 -24.38
C GLN A 72 31.91 -0.13 -24.87
N GLU A 73 31.36 -0.94 -23.96
CA GLU A 73 30.42 -2.01 -24.29
C GLU A 73 29.06 -1.43 -24.71
N ILE A 74 28.58 -0.42 -23.97
CA ILE A 74 27.37 0.34 -24.33
C ILE A 74 27.55 1.03 -25.69
N GLY A 75 28.75 1.55 -25.98
CA GLY A 75 29.07 2.16 -27.28
C GLY A 75 28.97 1.18 -28.45
N ARG A 76 29.44 -0.08 -28.26
CA ARG A 76 29.35 -1.14 -29.27
C ARG A 76 27.90 -1.54 -29.56
N ILE A 77 27.09 -1.70 -28.51
CA ILE A 77 25.66 -2.02 -28.62
C ILE A 77 24.92 -0.97 -29.47
N GLY A 78 25.27 0.30 -29.32
CA GLY A 78 24.67 1.39 -30.10
C GLY A 78 24.86 1.30 -31.62
N SER A 79 25.78 0.45 -32.10
CA SER A 79 26.05 0.22 -33.53
C SER A 79 25.37 -1.04 -34.09
N GLY A 80 24.65 -1.77 -33.24
CA GLY A 80 23.94 -3.00 -33.60
C GLY A 80 22.61 -2.75 -34.35
N PRO A 81 22.01 -3.81 -34.91
CA PRO A 81 20.73 -3.76 -35.62
C PRO A 81 19.54 -3.47 -34.70
N ASP A 82 19.59 -3.90 -33.42
CA ASP A 82 18.57 -3.58 -32.41
C ASP A 82 19.21 -3.11 -31.09
N PRO A 83 19.64 -1.84 -31.02
CA PRO A 83 20.44 -1.33 -29.91
C PRO A 83 19.67 -1.24 -28.59
N TYR A 84 18.34 -1.23 -28.63
CA TYR A 84 17.51 -1.09 -27.43
C TYR A 84 17.37 -2.42 -26.68
N THR A 85 17.01 -3.50 -27.36
CA THR A 85 16.89 -4.84 -26.76
C THR A 85 18.23 -5.34 -26.24
N GLU A 86 19.31 -5.18 -27.02
CA GLU A 86 20.66 -5.53 -26.58
C GLU A 86 21.09 -4.75 -25.31
N LEU A 87 20.70 -3.48 -25.19
CA LEU A 87 20.96 -2.68 -23.99
C LEU A 87 20.12 -3.17 -22.80
N CYS A 88 18.84 -3.50 -23.02
CA CYS A 88 17.98 -4.06 -21.98
C CYS A 88 18.55 -5.39 -21.44
N ASP A 89 18.93 -6.30 -22.33
CA ASP A 89 19.54 -7.58 -21.98
C ASP A 89 20.86 -7.40 -21.23
N PHE A 90 21.69 -6.44 -21.68
CA PHE A 90 22.93 -6.09 -20.99
C PHE A 90 22.67 -5.59 -19.57
N LEU A 91 21.69 -4.70 -19.38
CA LEU A 91 21.36 -4.15 -18.07
C LEU A 91 20.78 -5.22 -17.14
N ILE A 92 19.90 -6.08 -17.64
CA ILE A 92 19.34 -7.21 -16.87
C ILE A 92 20.45 -8.20 -16.49
N LYS A 93 21.40 -8.49 -17.39
CA LYS A 93 22.49 -9.42 -17.12
C LYS A 93 23.46 -8.91 -16.04
N ASN A 94 23.84 -7.63 -16.12
CA ASN A 94 24.88 -7.09 -15.24
C ASN A 94 24.34 -6.58 -13.91
N PHE A 95 23.10 -6.09 -13.90
CA PHE A 95 22.53 -5.40 -12.76
C PHE A 95 21.14 -5.92 -12.37
N GLY A 96 20.57 -6.87 -13.12
CA GLY A 96 19.38 -7.59 -12.69
C GLY A 96 19.66 -8.34 -11.39
N ARG A 97 18.63 -8.48 -10.55
CA ARG A 97 18.79 -9.19 -9.29
C ARG A 97 19.12 -10.65 -9.56
N ASN A 98 20.25 -11.12 -9.05
CA ASN A 98 20.54 -12.55 -9.06
C ASN A 98 19.43 -13.27 -8.29
N LYS A 99 18.83 -14.30 -8.91
CA LYS A 99 17.78 -15.15 -8.31
C LYS A 99 18.14 -15.58 -6.89
N TRP A 100 19.40 -15.95 -6.66
CA TRP A 100 19.88 -16.38 -5.35
C TRP A 100 19.97 -15.25 -4.34
N HIS A 101 20.41 -14.06 -4.76
CA HIS A 101 20.45 -12.89 -3.88
C HIS A 101 19.04 -12.51 -3.42
N SER A 102 18.07 -12.50 -4.33
CA SER A 102 16.65 -12.30 -4.00
C SER A 102 16.13 -13.34 -3.02
N TYR A 103 16.45 -14.63 -3.21
CA TYR A 103 16.05 -15.68 -2.26
C TYR A 103 16.71 -15.54 -0.89
N PHE A 104 18.00 -15.22 -0.82
CA PHE A 104 18.67 -14.97 0.46
C PHE A 104 18.11 -13.74 1.17
N GLN A 105 17.77 -12.68 0.42
CA GLN A 105 17.13 -11.48 0.96
C GLN A 105 15.70 -11.74 1.43
N LEU A 106 14.95 -12.61 0.72
CA LEU A 106 13.64 -13.09 1.16
C LEU A 106 13.75 -13.87 2.48
N LEU A 107 14.75 -14.74 2.60
CA LEU A 107 14.99 -15.52 3.82
C LEU A 107 15.50 -14.67 4.99
N SER A 108 16.27 -13.62 4.72
CA SER A 108 16.78 -12.69 5.74
C SER A 108 15.77 -11.62 6.17
N LEU A 109 14.57 -11.58 5.58
CA LEU A 109 13.51 -10.74 6.07
C LEU A 109 13.22 -11.04 7.55
N PRO A 110 13.20 -10.02 8.42
CA PRO A 110 12.90 -10.23 9.81
C PRO A 110 11.47 -10.78 9.97
N ILE A 111 11.30 -11.67 10.94
CA ILE A 111 9.97 -12.12 11.38
C ILE A 111 9.20 -10.85 11.78
N ALA A 112 7.97 -10.68 11.28
CA ALA A 112 7.24 -9.46 11.58
C ALA A 112 7.05 -9.34 13.10
N VAL A 113 7.52 -8.22 13.63
CA VAL A 113 7.25 -7.80 15.00
C VAL A 113 5.74 -7.59 15.14
N GLU A 114 5.20 -7.83 16.33
CA GLU A 114 3.76 -7.67 16.59
C GLU A 114 3.24 -6.31 16.07
N ASN A 115 2.07 -6.33 15.42
CA ASN A 115 1.37 -5.19 14.79
C ASN A 115 1.75 -4.79 13.35
N VAL A 116 2.46 -5.61 12.58
CA VAL A 116 2.57 -5.37 11.13
C VAL A 116 1.34 -5.93 10.39
N ARG A 117 0.79 -5.12 9.48
CA ARG A 117 -0.36 -5.49 8.63
C ARG A 117 0.02 -6.66 7.69
N PRO A 118 -0.72 -7.78 7.68
CA PRO A 118 -0.43 -8.93 6.80
C PRO A 118 -0.29 -8.57 5.32
N LEU A 119 -1.13 -7.66 4.81
CA LEU A 119 -1.01 -7.18 3.43
C LEU A 119 0.33 -6.48 3.14
N GLN A 120 0.87 -5.75 4.12
CA GLN A 120 2.17 -5.09 4.00
C GLN A 120 3.31 -6.10 3.95
N VAL A 121 3.24 -7.15 4.78
CA VAL A 121 4.21 -8.26 4.76
C VAL A 121 4.18 -8.97 3.40
N LEU A 122 2.99 -9.23 2.87
CA LEU A 122 2.84 -9.82 1.53
C LEU A 122 3.44 -8.91 0.44
N GLY A 123 3.17 -7.60 0.50
CA GLY A 123 3.73 -6.63 -0.45
C GLY A 123 5.26 -6.61 -0.42
N GLN A 124 5.86 -6.64 0.77
CA GLN A 124 7.31 -6.71 0.93
C GLN A 124 7.89 -8.01 0.35
N LEU A 125 7.27 -9.15 0.64
CA LEU A 125 7.67 -10.45 0.07
C LEU A 125 7.59 -10.44 -1.46
N LYS A 126 6.50 -9.92 -2.04
CA LYS A 126 6.36 -9.82 -3.50
C LYS A 126 7.41 -8.89 -4.13
N SER A 127 7.75 -7.78 -3.47
CA SER A 127 8.75 -6.83 -3.99
C SER A 127 10.18 -7.39 -4.03
N LEU A 128 10.44 -8.46 -3.28
CA LEU A 128 11.73 -9.13 -3.22
C LEU A 128 11.79 -10.38 -4.10
N MET A 129 10.67 -10.82 -4.65
CA MET A 129 10.66 -11.91 -5.62
C MET A 129 11.33 -11.45 -6.93
N PRO A 130 12.11 -12.35 -7.58
CA PRO A 130 12.61 -12.07 -8.91
C PRO A 130 11.44 -12.00 -9.92
N PHE A 131 11.59 -11.18 -10.97
CA PHE A 131 10.55 -11.01 -11.97
C PHE A 131 10.20 -12.33 -12.65
N GLY A 132 8.89 -12.58 -12.83
CA GLY A 132 8.37 -13.82 -13.41
C GLY A 132 8.37 -15.05 -12.48
N ALA A 133 8.81 -14.93 -11.22
CA ALA A 133 8.62 -16.01 -10.25
C ALA A 133 7.15 -16.14 -9.82
N SER A 134 6.64 -17.37 -9.79
CA SER A 134 5.27 -17.64 -9.35
C SER A 134 5.12 -17.40 -7.85
N ASP A 135 4.16 -16.54 -7.51
CA ASP A 135 3.75 -16.20 -6.15
C ASP A 135 3.12 -17.41 -5.45
N ASN A 136 2.48 -18.32 -6.18
CA ASN A 136 1.66 -19.41 -5.63
C ASN A 136 2.47 -20.69 -5.37
N ASN A 137 3.71 -20.56 -4.93
CA ASN A 137 4.52 -21.70 -4.49
C ASN A 137 4.26 -21.98 -3.00
N GLU A 138 4.14 -23.25 -2.61
CA GLU A 138 4.03 -23.69 -1.21
C GLU A 138 5.15 -23.12 -0.34
N ILE A 139 6.36 -23.01 -0.90
CA ILE A 139 7.51 -22.41 -0.20
C ILE A 139 7.26 -20.93 0.09
N PHE A 140 6.68 -20.19 -0.87
CA PHE A 140 6.37 -18.77 -0.68
C PHE A 140 5.22 -18.58 0.32
N MET A 141 4.23 -19.48 0.31
CA MET A 141 3.16 -19.52 1.31
C MET A 141 3.74 -19.78 2.72
N ALA A 142 4.63 -20.75 2.84
CA ALA A 142 5.34 -21.02 4.10
C ALA A 142 6.19 -19.83 4.55
N MET A 143 6.89 -19.15 3.63
CA MET A 143 7.63 -17.94 3.97
C MET A 143 6.71 -16.85 4.52
N PHE A 144 5.57 -16.59 3.88
CA PHE A 144 4.59 -15.64 4.40
C PHE A 144 4.10 -16.02 5.80
N LEU A 145 3.72 -17.28 6.02
CA LEU A 145 3.27 -17.78 7.32
C LEU A 145 4.33 -17.60 8.42
N MET A 146 5.60 -17.91 8.10
CA MET A 146 6.72 -17.75 9.04
C MET A 146 6.96 -16.30 9.47
N ARG A 147 6.44 -15.32 8.72
CA ARG A 147 6.56 -13.89 9.01
C ARG A 147 5.35 -13.34 9.73
N LEU A 148 4.28 -14.12 9.93
CA LEU A 148 3.13 -13.69 10.72
C LEU A 148 3.33 -13.99 12.22
N PRO A 149 2.64 -13.25 13.11
CA PRO A 149 2.57 -13.60 14.53
C PRO A 149 2.05 -15.03 14.73
N GLU A 150 2.56 -15.74 15.72
CA GLU A 150 2.26 -17.15 15.99
C GLU A 150 0.77 -17.46 16.01
N SER A 151 -0.01 -16.67 16.76
CA SER A 151 -1.46 -16.85 16.86
C SER A 151 -2.22 -16.62 15.55
N THR A 152 -1.66 -15.88 14.59
CA THR A 152 -2.25 -15.73 13.24
C THR A 152 -1.78 -16.87 12.34
N ARG A 153 -0.51 -17.26 12.45
CA ARG A 153 0.09 -18.36 11.70
C ARG A 153 -0.63 -19.69 11.93
N GLU A 154 -0.97 -20.02 13.18
CA GLU A 154 -1.70 -21.27 13.51
C GLU A 154 -3.09 -21.31 12.88
N ALA A 155 -3.87 -20.24 13.05
CA ALA A 155 -5.24 -20.16 12.56
C ALA A 155 -5.31 -20.16 11.02
N VAL A 156 -4.39 -19.44 10.37
CA VAL A 156 -4.31 -19.37 8.91
C VAL A 156 -3.72 -20.65 8.32
N GLY A 157 -2.75 -21.27 9.00
CA GLY A 157 -2.17 -22.55 8.61
C GLY A 157 -3.16 -23.71 8.66
N ALA A 158 -4.08 -23.72 9.63
CA ALA A 158 -5.12 -24.75 9.75
C ALA A 158 -6.19 -24.70 8.64
N ALA A 159 -6.37 -23.55 7.98
CA ALA A 159 -7.45 -23.32 7.03
C ALA A 159 -7.13 -23.73 5.57
N ASN A 160 -5.96 -24.34 5.30
CA ASN A 160 -5.52 -24.89 4.01
C ASN A 160 -5.95 -24.06 2.79
N HIS A 161 -5.27 -22.94 2.57
CA HIS A 161 -5.58 -22.03 1.46
C HIS A 161 -4.92 -22.47 0.15
N ALA A 162 -5.62 -22.29 -0.98
CA ALA A 162 -5.09 -22.62 -2.31
C ALA A 162 -4.14 -21.55 -2.89
N THR A 163 -4.21 -20.31 -2.40
CA THR A 163 -3.40 -19.19 -2.89
C THR A 163 -2.89 -18.33 -1.74
N VAL A 164 -1.75 -17.67 -1.95
CA VAL A 164 -1.17 -16.74 -0.96
C VAL A 164 -2.10 -15.54 -0.73
N THR A 165 -2.83 -15.12 -1.76
CA THR A 165 -3.76 -13.99 -1.66
C THR A 165 -4.95 -14.33 -0.77
N ALA A 166 -5.51 -15.54 -0.87
CA ALA A 166 -6.57 -16.02 0.02
C ALA A 166 -6.06 -16.14 1.47
N MET A 167 -4.85 -16.66 1.63
CA MET A 167 -4.17 -16.77 2.93
C MET A 167 -3.96 -15.39 3.58
N CYS A 168 -3.52 -14.41 2.80
CA CYS A 168 -3.35 -13.03 3.25
C CYS A 168 -4.69 -12.39 3.61
N ALA A 169 -5.76 -12.61 2.84
CA ALA A 169 -7.09 -12.08 3.15
C ALA A 169 -7.62 -12.64 4.48
N HIS A 170 -7.36 -13.91 4.78
CA HIS A 170 -7.71 -14.50 6.06
C HIS A 170 -6.91 -13.89 7.22
N ALA A 171 -5.59 -13.77 7.07
CA ALA A 171 -4.73 -13.10 8.05
C ALA A 171 -5.15 -11.64 8.30
N GLU A 172 -5.51 -10.92 7.23
CA GLU A 172 -5.97 -9.54 7.28
C GLU A 172 -7.29 -9.40 8.05
N ASN A 173 -8.20 -10.35 7.90
CA ASN A 173 -9.46 -10.39 8.64
C ASN A 173 -9.18 -10.57 10.14
N MET A 174 -8.31 -11.51 10.51
CA MET A 174 -7.87 -11.70 11.90
C MET A 174 -7.19 -10.45 12.49
N TYR A 175 -6.35 -9.79 11.70
CA TYR A 175 -5.72 -8.53 12.08
C TYR A 175 -6.77 -7.42 12.31
N SER A 176 -7.83 -7.41 11.49
CA SER A 176 -8.94 -6.46 11.62
C SER A 176 -9.70 -6.62 12.94
N PHE A 177 -10.05 -7.87 13.30
CA PHE A 177 -10.80 -8.17 14.52
C PHE A 177 -10.02 -7.87 15.81
N ARG A 178 -8.68 -7.94 15.76
CA ARG A 178 -7.81 -7.59 16.90
C ARG A 178 -7.65 -6.08 17.13
N GLY A 179 -8.36 -5.25 16.38
CA GLY A 179 -8.28 -3.79 16.51
C GLY A 179 -7.14 -3.16 15.70
N GLY A 180 -6.51 -3.89 14.78
CA GLY A 180 -5.38 -3.41 13.98
C GLY A 180 -5.67 -2.19 13.08
N TYR A 181 -6.95 -1.86 12.85
CA TYR A 181 -7.39 -0.64 12.14
C TYR A 181 -8.00 0.43 13.05
N ALA A 182 -8.13 0.18 14.36
CA ALA A 182 -8.80 1.09 15.28
C ALA A 182 -8.09 2.47 15.38
N SER A 183 -6.80 2.51 15.05
CA SER A 183 -6.03 3.77 14.95
C SER A 183 -6.44 4.62 13.73
N MET A 184 -6.76 4.01 12.59
CA MET A 184 -7.08 4.74 11.35
C MET A 184 -8.55 5.19 11.28
N THR A 185 -9.48 4.41 11.85
CA THR A 185 -10.91 4.78 11.87
C THR A 185 -11.22 5.90 12.87
N ALA A 186 -10.44 6.00 13.96
CA ALA A 186 -10.56 7.10 14.92
C ALA A 186 -10.21 8.47 14.30
N ALA A 187 -9.19 8.54 13.42
CA ALA A 187 -8.80 9.77 12.74
C ALA A 187 -9.84 10.24 11.70
N ALA A 188 -10.45 9.29 10.96
CA ALA A 188 -11.51 9.60 9.99
C ALA A 188 -12.82 10.06 10.66
N ALA A 189 -13.16 9.50 11.83
CA ALA A 189 -14.34 9.90 12.60
C ALA A 189 -14.22 11.30 13.22
N VAL A 190 -12.99 11.76 13.55
CA VAL A 190 -12.76 13.12 14.07
C VAL A 190 -12.87 14.18 12.97
N GLN A 191 -12.46 13.88 11.74
CA GLN A 191 -12.62 14.82 10.60
C GLN A 191 -14.06 14.96 10.11
N GLN A 192 -14.90 13.95 10.31
CA GLN A 192 -16.33 14.03 9.99
C GLN A 192 -17.13 14.81 11.04
N ARG A 193 -16.61 14.97 12.27
CA ARG A 193 -17.30 15.69 13.36
C ARG A 193 -17.11 17.20 13.35
N SER A 194 -16.21 17.73 12.52
CA SER A 194 -15.90 19.17 12.43
C SER A 194 -16.78 19.93 11.42
N LYS A 195 -17.72 19.26 10.74
CA LYS A 195 -18.73 19.91 9.88
C LYS A 195 -20.13 19.72 10.46
N SER A 196 -20.44 20.46 11.53
CA SER A 196 -21.84 20.67 11.97
C SER A 196 -22.44 21.87 11.23
N PRO A 197 -23.59 21.74 10.55
CA PRO A 197 -24.36 22.91 10.10
C PRO A 197 -25.17 23.49 11.26
N ALA A 198 -25.33 24.81 11.26
CA ALA A 198 -25.99 25.58 12.29
C ALA A 198 -27.52 25.39 12.31
N LYS A 199 -28.04 25.27 13.53
CA LYS A 199 -29.39 25.56 14.08
C LYS A 199 -30.54 25.84 13.10
N THR A 200 -31.66 25.14 13.30
CA THR A 200 -33.00 25.75 13.34
C THR A 200 -33.89 25.07 14.38
N ASP A 201 -34.47 25.88 15.26
CA ASP A 201 -35.54 25.54 16.19
C ASP A 201 -36.85 25.21 15.45
N LYS A 202 -37.58 24.15 15.89
CA LYS A 202 -39.04 24.19 16.15
C LYS A 202 -39.60 22.88 16.72
N LYS A 203 -40.51 23.07 17.69
CA LYS A 203 -41.36 22.15 18.47
C LYS A 203 -42.17 21.13 17.63
N LYS A 204 -42.34 19.89 18.14
CA LYS A 204 -43.57 19.33 18.80
C LYS A 204 -43.46 17.81 19.05
N SER A 205 -44.24 17.36 20.04
CA SER A 205 -44.61 16.01 20.54
C SER A 205 -44.38 14.78 19.63
N GLU A 206 -44.15 13.54 20.10
CA GLU A 206 -44.93 12.80 21.12
C GLU A 206 -44.26 11.44 21.49
N LYS A 207 -44.42 11.06 22.77
CA LYS A 207 -44.40 9.75 23.47
C LYS A 207 -43.61 8.50 22.96
N GLN A 208 -42.99 7.88 23.97
CA GLN A 208 -42.74 6.44 24.23
C GLN A 208 -41.53 5.75 23.60
N GLY A 209 -40.64 5.28 24.49
CA GLY A 209 -39.51 4.40 24.19
C GLY A 209 -38.33 4.60 25.14
N LYS A 210 -38.49 4.23 26.42
CA LYS A 210 -37.40 4.23 27.42
C LYS A 210 -36.37 3.15 27.07
N THR A 211 -35.29 3.55 26.41
CA THR A 211 -33.99 2.87 26.55
C THR A 211 -32.99 3.93 26.96
N ARG A 212 -32.49 3.85 28.20
CA ARG A 212 -31.41 4.71 28.71
C ARG A 212 -30.16 4.42 27.90
N GLN A 213 -30.03 5.07 26.74
CA GLN A 213 -28.73 5.27 26.13
C GLN A 213 -27.99 6.25 27.02
N ILE A 214 -27.10 5.69 27.84
CA ILE A 214 -26.06 6.41 28.55
C ILE A 214 -25.21 7.07 27.46
N ARG A 215 -25.60 8.28 27.06
CA ARG A 215 -24.75 9.15 26.26
C ARG A 215 -23.53 9.41 27.13
N SER A 216 -22.39 8.78 26.77
CA SER A 216 -21.10 9.17 27.31
C SER A 216 -20.87 10.62 26.90
N SER A 217 -21.20 11.51 27.83
CA SER A 217 -20.71 12.86 27.76
C SER A 217 -19.22 12.73 28.08
N ASN A 218 -18.37 13.06 27.11
CA ASN A 218 -16.93 13.22 27.27
C ASN A 218 -16.66 14.42 28.20
N VAL A 219 -17.15 14.36 29.43
CA VAL A 219 -16.71 15.22 30.50
C VAL A 219 -15.37 14.64 30.93
N SER A 220 -14.36 15.48 31.19
CA SER A 220 -13.12 15.00 31.76
C SER A 220 -13.40 14.41 33.15
N PHE A 221 -12.65 13.39 33.57
CA PHE A 221 -12.84 12.78 34.88
C PHE A 221 -12.82 13.86 35.98
N PHE A 222 -11.89 14.80 35.91
CA PHE A 222 -11.71 15.87 36.90
C PHE A 222 -12.87 16.88 36.97
N ASP A 223 -13.60 17.11 35.88
CA ASP A 223 -14.70 18.08 35.84
C ASP A 223 -16.07 17.48 36.15
N PHE A 224 -16.16 16.16 36.35
CA PHE A 224 -17.42 15.49 36.64
C PHE A 224 -17.93 15.82 38.05
N LYS A 225 -19.04 16.56 38.12
CA LYS A 225 -19.80 16.78 39.36
C LYS A 225 -20.82 15.68 39.54
N ASN A 226 -20.80 15.03 40.71
CA ASN A 226 -21.76 13.97 41.03
C ASN A 226 -23.20 14.49 40.96
N PRO A 227 -24.10 13.83 40.20
CA PRO A 227 -25.52 14.16 40.21
C PRO A 227 -26.14 13.80 41.56
N LYS A 228 -27.14 14.57 42.01
CA LYS A 228 -27.81 14.32 43.31
C LYS A 228 -28.49 12.94 43.38
N ASN A 229 -28.94 12.40 42.25
CA ASN A 229 -29.69 11.13 42.14
C ASN A 229 -29.14 10.25 40.99
N GLY A 230 -27.86 9.89 41.01
CA GLY A 230 -27.26 9.05 39.96
C GLY A 230 -25.98 8.33 40.40
N SER A 231 -25.30 7.70 39.45
CA SER A 231 -24.00 7.07 39.70
C SER A 231 -22.94 8.13 39.96
N CYS A 232 -22.10 7.89 40.96
CA CYS A 232 -20.96 8.76 41.24
C CYS A 232 -19.93 8.67 40.11
N LYS A 233 -19.02 9.64 40.09
CA LYS A 233 -17.88 9.72 39.17
C LYS A 233 -17.19 8.38 38.98
N PHE A 234 -16.92 7.64 40.06
CA PHE A 234 -16.25 6.36 39.97
C PHE A 234 -17.12 5.28 39.31
N HIS A 235 -18.39 5.16 39.69
CA HIS A 235 -19.32 4.21 39.05
C HIS A 235 -19.65 4.55 37.59
N ASN A 236 -19.52 5.81 37.18
CA ASN A 236 -19.73 6.21 35.78
C ASN A 236 -18.54 5.81 34.88
N TYR A 237 -17.31 5.83 35.42
CA TYR A 237 -16.11 5.48 34.65
C TYR A 237 -15.73 4.00 34.77
N TYR A 238 -15.80 3.44 35.98
CA TYR A 238 -15.33 2.09 36.28
C TYR A 238 -16.48 1.07 36.36
N GLY A 239 -17.75 1.52 36.26
CA GLY A 239 -18.92 0.66 36.37
C GLY A 239 -19.16 0.18 37.81
N ALA A 240 -20.05 -0.81 37.95
CA ALA A 240 -20.57 -1.29 39.25
C ALA A 240 -19.55 -2.00 40.16
N GLY A 241 -18.35 -2.28 39.68
CA GLY A 241 -17.27 -2.93 40.47
C GLY A 241 -16.28 -1.93 41.08
N SER A 242 -16.70 -0.68 41.35
CA SER A 242 -15.80 0.34 41.87
C SER A 242 -15.78 0.34 43.40
N GLU A 243 -14.63 0.00 43.98
CA GLU A 243 -14.42 -0.02 45.43
C GLU A 243 -14.45 1.37 46.09
N LYS A 244 -14.44 2.44 45.28
CA LYS A 244 -14.36 3.83 45.76
C LYS A 244 -15.64 4.59 45.40
N CYS A 245 -16.68 4.37 46.20
CA CYS A 245 -17.97 5.06 46.05
C CYS A 245 -17.99 6.40 46.81
N ASN A 246 -18.36 7.49 46.13
CA ASN A 246 -18.61 8.80 46.75
C ASN A 246 -20.10 9.12 46.80
N SER A 247 -20.61 9.45 47.98
CA SER A 247 -21.99 9.93 48.17
C SER A 247 -22.21 11.33 47.55
N PRO A 248 -23.42 11.66 47.08
CA PRO A 248 -24.60 10.80 46.94
C PRO A 248 -24.49 9.88 45.70
N CYS A 249 -24.58 8.56 45.90
CA CYS A 249 -24.58 7.56 44.84
C CYS A 249 -25.73 6.58 45.07
N ASN A 250 -26.44 6.21 44.00
CA ASN A 250 -27.56 5.26 44.08
C ASN A 250 -27.18 3.81 43.73
N VAL A 251 -25.91 3.56 43.40
CA VAL A 251 -25.38 2.22 43.12
C VAL A 251 -25.07 1.54 44.45
N THR A 252 -25.82 0.48 44.77
CA THR A 252 -25.65 -0.35 45.98
C THR A 252 -24.87 -1.61 45.64
N GLY A 253 -23.69 -1.74 46.24
CA GLY A 253 -22.74 -2.83 45.97
C GLY A 253 -21.35 -2.21 46.04
N ASN A 254 -20.71 -2.35 47.20
CA ASN A 254 -19.33 -1.96 47.39
C ASN A 254 -18.44 -3.19 47.15
#